data_AF-A0A5P8KHL7-F1
#
_entry.id   AF-A0A5P8KHL7-F1
#
_cell.length_a   1.000
_cell.length_b   1.000
_cell.length_c   1.000
_cell.angle_alpha   90.00
_cell.angle_beta   90.00
_cell.angle_gamma   90.00
#
_symmetry.space_group_name_H-M   'P 1'
#
loop_
_entity.id
_entity.type
_entity.pdbx_description
1 polymer ?
#
loop_
_entity_poly.entity_id
_entity_poly.type
_entity_poly.pdbx_seq_one_letter_code
_entity_poly.pdbx_strand_id
1 'polypeptide(L)'
;MTGHEGRPLLFLDVDGTLLPYGGARLPSAAEEWVDWQHSSNPQLARIDRAHGPRLLRLPCALMWATAWMDDANEVIAPLLGLPSLPVVELPEAPEEDRADLLHWKTRALVRTAAGRPFIWADDEITDLDRAWVSRHHRGRALLHRVEARVGLTPADFTVFQGWLGGA
;
A
#
# COMPACT_ATOMS: atom_id res chain seq x y z
N MET A 1 -9.65 24.36 -2.56
CA MET A 1 -8.74 23.23 -2.26
C MET A 1 -8.55 23.14 -0.75
N THR A 2 -9.45 22.46 -0.03
CA THR A 2 -9.30 22.18 1.41
C THR A 2 -10.30 21.07 1.76
N GLY A 3 -9.92 19.81 1.51
CA GLY A 3 -10.79 18.66 1.81
C GLY A 3 -10.06 17.47 2.40
N HIS A 4 -8.75 17.54 2.61
CA HIS A 4 -7.90 16.41 3.05
C HIS A 4 -7.14 16.67 4.35
N GLU A 5 -7.14 17.91 4.85
CA GLU A 5 -6.50 18.21 6.14
C GLU A 5 -7.32 17.56 7.27
N GLY A 6 -6.70 16.59 7.95
CA GLY A 6 -7.29 15.89 9.09
C GLY A 6 -7.98 14.55 8.79
N ARG A 7 -8.21 14.16 7.53
CA ARG A 7 -8.75 12.82 7.24
C ARG A 7 -7.72 11.73 7.54
N PRO A 8 -8.15 10.50 7.93
CA PRO A 8 -7.25 9.36 7.98
C PRO A 8 -6.56 9.12 6.63
N LEU A 9 -5.37 8.53 6.68
CA LEU A 9 -4.61 8.12 5.49
C LEU A 9 -4.81 6.63 5.22
N LEU A 10 -4.78 6.22 3.95
CA LEU A 10 -4.56 4.83 3.54
C LEU A 10 -3.30 4.79 2.68
N PHE A 11 -2.22 4.28 3.28
CA PHE A 11 -0.98 3.95 2.58
C PHE A 11 -1.17 2.62 1.87
N LEU A 12 -1.02 2.63 0.54
CA LEU A 12 -1.38 1.52 -0.32
C LEU A 12 -0.15 1.01 -1.07
N ASP A 13 0.20 -0.24 -0.81
CA ASP A 13 1.20 -0.96 -1.60
C ASP A 13 0.58 -1.57 -2.87
N VAL A 14 1.43 -2.00 -3.81
CA VAL A 14 1.03 -2.60 -5.09
C VAL A 14 1.30 -4.10 -5.09
N ASP A 15 2.55 -4.52 -4.96
CA ASP A 15 2.94 -5.91 -5.12
C ASP A 15 2.47 -6.76 -3.94
N GLY A 16 1.90 -7.94 -4.18
CA GLY A 16 1.26 -8.74 -3.14
C GLY A 16 -0.04 -8.13 -2.56
N THR A 17 -0.32 -6.85 -2.82
CA THR A 17 -1.45 -6.10 -2.26
C THR A 17 -2.56 -5.86 -3.27
N LEU A 18 -2.32 -5.00 -4.27
CA LEU A 18 -3.23 -4.78 -5.38
C LEU A 18 -2.95 -5.72 -6.55
N LEU A 19 -1.68 -6.03 -6.77
CA LEU A 19 -1.15 -6.96 -7.75
C LEU A 19 -0.71 -8.25 -7.04
N PRO A 20 -1.59 -9.26 -6.95
CA PRO A 20 -1.24 -10.49 -6.26
C PRO A 20 -0.17 -11.29 -7.02
N TYR A 21 0.66 -12.04 -6.29
CA TYR A 21 1.75 -12.86 -6.86
C TYR A 21 1.33 -14.24 -7.38
N GLY A 22 0.12 -14.71 -7.08
CA GLY A 22 -0.31 -16.09 -7.33
C GLY A 22 -0.05 -16.60 -8.76
N GLY A 23 0.99 -17.44 -8.90
CA GLY A 23 1.37 -18.09 -10.16
C GLY A 23 2.46 -17.37 -10.97
N ALA A 24 2.94 -16.21 -10.53
CA ALA A 24 4.02 -15.48 -11.19
C ALA A 24 5.40 -15.94 -10.69
N ARG A 25 6.38 -15.98 -11.59
CA ARG A 25 7.80 -15.90 -11.18
C ARG A 25 8.07 -14.43 -10.87
N LEU A 26 8.51 -14.13 -9.65
CA LEU A 26 8.90 -12.78 -9.28
C LEU A 26 10.23 -12.40 -9.94
N PRO A 27 10.40 -11.12 -10.29
CA PRO A 27 11.68 -10.59 -10.72
C PRO A 27 12.78 -10.87 -9.69
N SER A 28 13.99 -11.11 -10.19
CA SER A 28 15.19 -11.44 -9.41
C SER A 28 16.37 -10.51 -9.70
N ALA A 29 16.26 -9.69 -10.74
CA ALA A 29 17.25 -8.70 -11.14
C ALA A 29 16.58 -7.33 -11.37
N ALA A 30 17.35 -6.25 -11.26
CA ALA A 30 16.83 -4.87 -11.39
C ALA A 30 16.12 -4.62 -12.73
N GLU A 31 16.64 -5.14 -13.84
CA GLU A 31 16.02 -5.00 -15.17
C GLU A 31 14.65 -5.71 -15.23
N GLU A 32 14.52 -6.89 -14.61
CA GLU A 32 13.25 -7.62 -14.54
C GLU A 32 12.20 -6.84 -13.72
N TRP A 33 12.64 -6.05 -12.72
CA TRP A 33 11.75 -5.18 -11.94
C TRP A 33 11.23 -3.99 -12.76
N VAL A 34 12.03 -3.44 -13.67
CA VAL A 34 11.57 -2.39 -14.60
C VAL A 34 10.45 -2.92 -15.50
N ASP A 35 10.64 -4.11 -16.09
CA ASP A 35 9.62 -4.76 -16.91
C ASP A 35 8.36 -5.12 -16.12
N TRP A 36 8.53 -5.50 -14.85
CA TRP A 36 7.43 -5.79 -13.92
C TRP A 36 6.57 -4.55 -13.65
N GLN A 37 7.19 -3.39 -13.53
CA GLN A 37 6.52 -2.12 -13.27
C GLN A 37 5.93 -1.49 -14.54
N HIS A 38 6.19 -2.06 -15.72
CA HIS A 38 5.72 -1.53 -16.99
C HIS A 38 4.27 -1.97 -17.30
N SER A 39 3.53 -1.12 -18.03
CA SER A 39 2.14 -1.38 -18.45
C SER A 39 1.93 -2.64 -19.32
N SER A 40 3.01 -3.19 -19.89
CA SER A 40 2.99 -4.45 -20.65
C SER A 40 3.09 -5.70 -19.79
N ASN A 41 3.29 -5.57 -18.46
CA ASN A 41 3.37 -6.72 -17.58
C ASN A 41 2.06 -7.52 -17.62
N PRO A 42 2.07 -8.79 -18.09
CA PRO A 42 0.85 -9.59 -18.19
C PRO A 42 0.22 -9.90 -16.82
N GLN A 43 0.97 -9.81 -15.71
CA GLN A 43 0.45 -10.02 -14.36
C GLN A 43 -0.58 -8.96 -13.95
N LEU A 44 -0.55 -7.77 -14.57
CA LEU A 44 -1.54 -6.72 -14.33
C LEU A 44 -2.98 -7.17 -14.61
N ALA A 45 -3.16 -8.22 -15.43
CA ALA A 45 -4.47 -8.84 -15.67
C ALA A 45 -5.10 -9.48 -14.41
N ARG A 46 -4.31 -9.72 -13.36
CA ARG A 46 -4.78 -10.28 -12.08
C ARG A 46 -5.37 -9.24 -11.12
N ILE A 47 -5.19 -7.95 -11.41
CA ILE A 47 -5.73 -6.86 -10.58
C ILE A 47 -7.27 -6.87 -10.66
N ASP A 48 -7.94 -6.97 -9.51
CA ASP A 48 -9.39 -6.77 -9.43
C ASP A 48 -9.72 -5.28 -9.61
N ARG A 49 -10.23 -4.92 -10.79
CA ARG A 49 -10.63 -3.54 -11.11
C ARG A 49 -11.73 -2.99 -10.19
N ALA A 50 -12.48 -3.85 -9.50
CA ALA A 50 -13.46 -3.40 -8.51
C ALA A 50 -12.80 -2.75 -7.27
N HIS A 51 -11.48 -2.90 -7.08
CA HIS A 51 -10.74 -2.22 -6.02
C HIS A 51 -10.81 -0.69 -6.13
N GLY A 52 -10.72 -0.13 -7.33
CA GLY A 52 -10.75 1.33 -7.50
C GLY A 52 -12.00 1.99 -6.95
N PRO A 53 -13.21 1.61 -7.41
CA PRO A 53 -14.45 2.12 -6.83
C PRO A 53 -14.62 1.81 -5.32
N ARG A 54 -14.05 0.71 -4.81
CA ARG A 54 -14.06 0.41 -3.36
C ARG A 54 -13.17 1.38 -2.58
N LEU A 55 -11.94 1.63 -3.06
CA LEU A 55 -10.98 2.56 -2.48
C LEU A 55 -11.53 4.00 -2.45
N LEU A 56 -12.11 4.46 -3.56
CA LEU A 56 -12.67 5.82 -3.67
C LEU A 56 -13.87 6.08 -2.76
N ARG A 57 -14.54 5.04 -2.26
CA ARG A 57 -15.65 5.16 -1.30
C ARG A 57 -15.19 5.23 0.16
N LEU A 58 -13.92 4.93 0.45
CA LEU A 58 -13.41 5.00 1.82
C LEU A 58 -13.30 6.48 2.25
N PRO A 59 -13.73 6.84 3.47
CA PRO A 59 -13.65 8.22 3.97
C PRO A 59 -12.23 8.62 4.43
N CYS A 60 -11.23 8.34 3.61
CA CYS A 60 -9.81 8.59 3.87
C CYS A 60 -9.13 9.25 2.65
N ALA A 61 -7.90 9.73 2.84
CA ALA A 61 -7.03 10.15 1.75
C ALA A 61 -6.10 8.98 1.37
N LEU A 62 -6.05 8.62 0.09
CA LEU A 62 -5.21 7.54 -0.44
C LEU A 62 -3.80 8.08 -0.75
N MET A 63 -2.78 7.25 -0.54
CA MET A 63 -1.39 7.58 -0.84
C MET A 63 -0.62 6.30 -1.24
N TRP A 64 0.18 6.37 -2.30
CA TRP A 64 1.03 5.26 -2.72
C TRP A 64 2.17 5.05 -1.74
N ALA A 65 2.35 3.82 -1.28
CA ALA A 65 3.41 3.39 -0.38
C ALA A 65 4.09 2.13 -0.94
N THR A 66 4.63 2.26 -2.14
CA THR A 66 5.13 1.15 -2.97
C THR A 66 6.47 1.49 -3.60
N ALA A 67 7.29 0.49 -3.88
CA ALA A 67 8.53 0.63 -4.63
C ALA A 67 8.32 1.09 -6.09
N TRP A 68 7.09 1.05 -6.60
CA TRP A 68 6.72 1.59 -7.92
C TRP A 68 6.80 3.12 -7.95
N MET A 69 6.76 3.79 -6.80
CA MET A 69 6.81 5.26 -6.70
C MET A 69 5.77 5.93 -7.64
N ASP A 70 6.21 6.83 -8.53
CA ASP A 70 5.34 7.53 -9.47
C ASP A 70 4.80 6.61 -10.59
N ASP A 71 5.46 5.50 -10.91
CA ASP A 71 4.99 4.54 -11.91
C ASP A 71 3.65 3.91 -11.50
N ALA A 72 3.33 3.88 -10.20
CA ALA A 72 2.01 3.48 -9.73
C ALA A 72 0.89 4.39 -10.27
N ASN A 73 1.15 5.68 -10.47
CA ASN A 73 0.21 6.60 -11.09
C ASN A 73 0.09 6.41 -12.60
N GLU A 74 1.15 5.96 -13.26
CA GLU A 74 1.16 5.74 -14.70
C GLU A 74 0.53 4.41 -15.09
N VAL A 75 0.72 3.38 -14.25
CA VAL A 75 0.34 2.01 -14.57
C VAL A 75 -0.85 1.53 -13.76
N ILE A 76 -0.83 1.67 -12.43
CA ILE A 76 -1.86 1.08 -11.55
C ILE A 76 -3.11 1.96 -11.46
N ALA A 77 -2.94 3.27 -11.29
CA ALA A 77 -4.07 4.19 -11.14
C ALA A 77 -5.07 4.12 -12.31
N PRO A 78 -4.64 4.12 -13.60
CA PRO A 78 -5.58 4.04 -14.72
C PRO A 78 -6.32 2.70 -14.79
N LEU A 79 -5.67 1.59 -14.43
CA LEU A 79 -6.30 0.26 -14.40
C LEU A 79 -7.45 0.18 -13.39
N LEU A 80 -7.29 0.88 -12.27
CA LEU A 80 -8.29 0.96 -11.20
C LEU A 80 -9.27 2.14 -11.38
N GLY A 81 -9.05 3.04 -12.35
CA GLY A 81 -9.83 4.27 -12.46
C GLY A 81 -9.64 5.21 -11.27
N LEU A 82 -8.47 5.16 -10.62
CA LEU A 82 -8.07 6.09 -9.57
C LEU A 82 -7.54 7.39 -10.20
N PRO A 83 -7.72 8.55 -9.54
CA PRO A 83 -6.95 9.73 -9.89
C PRO A 83 -5.47 9.51 -9.56
N SER A 84 -4.59 10.40 -10.04
CA SER A 84 -3.22 10.44 -9.52
C SER A 84 -3.25 10.66 -8.01
N LEU A 85 -2.54 9.80 -7.28
CA LEU A 85 -2.41 9.85 -5.83
C LEU A 85 -1.03 10.38 -5.45
N PRO A 86 -0.90 11.05 -4.29
CA PRO A 86 0.40 11.38 -3.74
C PRO A 86 1.21 10.11 -3.48
N VAL A 87 2.53 10.20 -3.63
CA VAL A 87 3.49 9.12 -3.35
C VAL A 87 4.22 9.43 -2.05
N VAL A 88 4.38 8.44 -1.18
CA VAL A 88 5.23 8.58 0.00
C VAL A 88 6.69 8.66 -0.44
N GLU A 89 7.42 9.64 0.10
CA GLU A 89 8.88 9.69 0.00
C GLU A 89 9.47 8.57 0.88
N LEU A 90 9.70 7.41 0.25
CA LEU A 90 10.29 6.24 0.86
C LEU A 90 11.82 6.28 0.70
N PRO A 91 12.59 5.67 1.64
CA PRO A 91 14.01 5.44 1.40
C PRO A 91 14.20 4.44 0.25
N GLU A 92 15.42 4.29 -0.24
CA GLU A 92 15.73 3.24 -1.21
C GLU A 92 15.41 1.86 -0.62
N ALA A 93 14.76 1.01 -1.41
CA ALA A 93 14.44 -0.35 -1.01
C ALA A 93 15.73 -1.16 -0.80
N PRO A 94 15.85 -1.93 0.28
CA PRO A 94 17.04 -2.75 0.51
C PRO A 94 17.13 -3.90 -0.51
N GLU A 95 18.36 -4.34 -0.83
CA GLU A 95 18.59 -5.53 -1.68
C GLU A 95 18.06 -6.81 -1.03
N GLU A 96 18.09 -6.88 0.31
CA GLU A 96 17.51 -7.96 1.11
C GLU A 96 16.52 -7.38 2.11
N ASP A 97 15.25 -7.75 1.99
CA ASP A 97 14.28 -7.53 3.06
C ASP A 97 14.25 -8.75 3.98
N ARG A 98 14.46 -8.50 5.28
CA ARG A 98 14.57 -9.52 6.30
C ARG A 98 13.46 -9.34 7.31
N ALA A 99 12.66 -10.39 7.50
CA ALA A 99 11.52 -10.36 8.41
C ALA A 99 11.87 -10.08 9.89
N ASP A 100 13.13 -10.20 10.30
CA ASP A 100 13.61 -9.85 11.64
C ASP A 100 14.07 -8.39 11.78
N LEU A 101 14.03 -7.62 10.69
CA LEU A 101 14.30 -6.18 10.66
C LEU A 101 13.01 -5.39 10.51
N LEU A 102 13.05 -4.14 10.96
CA LEU A 102 11.94 -3.22 10.75
C LEU A 102 11.81 -2.92 9.27
N HIS A 103 10.59 -3.03 8.72
CA HIS A 103 10.36 -2.80 7.29
C HIS A 103 10.80 -1.39 6.90
N TRP A 104 11.51 -1.29 5.78
CA TRP A 104 12.10 -0.05 5.27
C TRP A 104 11.09 1.09 5.07
N LYS A 105 9.81 0.78 4.81
CA LYS A 105 8.73 1.78 4.68
C LYS A 105 8.27 2.34 6.04
N THR A 106 8.32 1.54 7.11
CA THR A 106 7.62 1.80 8.39
C THR A 106 7.91 3.19 8.98
N ARG A 107 9.19 3.60 9.01
CA ARG A 107 9.57 4.92 9.56
C ARG A 107 9.07 6.07 8.69
N ALA A 108 9.14 5.92 7.38
CA ALA A 108 8.68 6.93 6.43
C ALA A 108 7.16 7.11 6.52
N LEU A 109 6.39 6.02 6.60
CA LEU A 109 4.93 6.08 6.75
C LEU A 109 4.50 6.80 8.02
N VAL A 110 5.13 6.50 9.17
CA VAL A 110 4.81 7.18 10.43
C VAL A 110 5.17 8.67 10.39
N ARG A 111 6.29 9.03 9.77
CA ARG A 111 6.69 10.44 9.57
C ARG A 111 5.69 11.16 8.67
N THR A 112 5.31 10.57 7.54
CA THR A 112 4.34 11.13 6.59
C THR A 112 2.96 11.26 7.21
N ALA A 113 2.55 10.31 8.06
CA ALA A 113 1.29 10.40 8.78
C ALA A 113 1.26 11.60 9.74
N ALA A 114 2.41 12.03 10.27
CA ALA A 114 2.54 13.22 11.13
C ALA A 114 1.52 13.25 12.28
N GLY A 115 1.20 12.08 12.85
CA GLY A 115 0.22 11.91 13.93
C GLY A 115 -1.25 11.74 13.48
N ARG A 116 -1.56 11.88 12.19
CA ARG A 116 -2.89 11.56 11.62
C ARG A 116 -3.14 10.05 11.70
N PRO A 117 -4.40 9.62 11.97
CA PRO A 117 -4.74 8.21 11.87
C PRO A 117 -4.41 7.66 10.48
N PHE A 118 -3.92 6.43 10.41
CA PHE A 118 -3.67 5.78 9.11
C PHE A 118 -3.96 4.29 9.09
N ILE A 119 -4.26 3.78 7.90
CA ILE A 119 -4.19 2.38 7.53
C ILE A 119 -2.96 2.21 6.64
N TRP A 120 -2.19 1.15 6.84
CA TRP A 120 -1.16 0.69 5.90
C TRP A 120 -1.55 -0.71 5.43
N ALA A 121 -1.82 -0.86 4.12
CA ALA A 121 -2.16 -2.14 3.49
C ALA A 121 -0.99 -2.60 2.64
N ASP A 122 -0.39 -3.73 3.04
CA ASP A 122 0.86 -4.27 2.49
C ASP A 122 1.01 -5.74 2.94
N ASP A 123 1.61 -6.61 2.14
CA ASP A 123 1.75 -8.04 2.43
C ASP A 123 2.98 -8.37 3.29
N GLU A 124 3.98 -7.49 3.31
CA GLU A 124 5.27 -7.67 4.00
C GLU A 124 5.24 -7.25 5.47
N ILE A 125 4.11 -6.70 5.94
CA ILE A 125 3.94 -6.26 7.34
C ILE A 125 4.23 -7.38 8.34
N THR A 126 5.11 -7.08 9.30
CA THR A 126 5.48 -7.99 10.39
C THR A 126 4.94 -7.54 11.76
N ASP A 127 5.06 -8.41 12.77
CA ASP A 127 4.78 -8.05 14.16
C ASP A 127 5.74 -7.00 14.72
N LEU A 128 6.96 -6.94 14.18
CA LEU A 128 7.95 -5.93 14.54
C LEU A 128 7.46 -4.54 14.11
N ASP A 129 6.89 -4.41 12.91
CA ASP A 129 6.31 -3.15 12.44
C ASP A 129 5.15 -2.70 13.31
N ARG A 130 4.25 -3.63 13.68
CA ARG A 130 3.13 -3.37 14.60
C ARG A 130 3.63 -2.87 15.96
N ALA A 131 4.60 -3.55 16.53
CA ALA A 131 5.20 -3.20 17.82
C ALA A 131 5.94 -1.85 17.75
N TRP A 132 6.57 -1.53 16.62
CA TRP A 132 7.26 -0.26 16.44
C TRP A 132 6.26 0.89 16.27
N VAL A 133 5.26 0.75 15.38
CA VAL A 133 4.26 1.79 15.13
C VAL A 133 3.46 2.11 16.39
N SER A 134 3.01 1.10 17.14
CA SER A 134 2.27 1.31 18.40
C SER A 134 3.05 2.13 19.45
N ARG A 135 4.38 2.08 19.42
CA ARG A 135 5.24 2.85 20.33
C ARG A 135 5.57 4.26 19.83
N HIS A 136 5.63 4.45 18.51
CA HIS A 136 6.16 5.67 17.90
C HIS A 136 5.11 6.57 17.23
N HIS A 137 3.93 6.03 16.91
CA HIS A 137 2.84 6.79 16.34
C HIS A 137 1.75 7.05 17.39
N ARG A 138 1.48 8.33 17.67
CA ARG A 138 0.49 8.73 18.68
C ARG A 138 -0.96 8.63 18.21
N GLY A 139 -1.20 8.61 16.90
CA GLY A 139 -2.52 8.44 16.31
C GLY A 139 -2.96 6.98 16.28
N ARG A 140 -4.20 6.72 15.88
CA ARG A 140 -4.66 5.35 15.59
C ARG A 140 -3.99 4.84 14.33
N ALA A 141 -3.40 3.66 14.36
CA ALA A 141 -2.86 3.00 13.18
C ALA A 141 -3.44 1.59 13.02
N LEU A 142 -3.84 1.25 11.80
CA LEU A 142 -4.13 -0.13 11.38
C LEU A 142 -3.05 -0.56 10.40
N LEU A 143 -2.23 -1.53 10.81
CA LEU A 143 -1.34 -2.23 9.90
C LEU A 143 -2.10 -3.45 9.39
N HIS A 144 -2.49 -3.48 8.11
CA HIS A 144 -3.31 -4.53 7.52
C HIS A 144 -2.46 -5.39 6.62
N ARG A 145 -2.13 -6.60 7.09
CA ARG A 145 -1.30 -7.53 6.33
C ARG A 145 -2.16 -8.22 5.27
N VAL A 146 -1.77 -8.11 4.01
CA VAL A 146 -2.46 -8.77 2.89
C VAL A 146 -1.82 -10.13 2.60
N GLU A 147 -2.62 -11.12 2.21
CA GLU A 147 -2.09 -12.41 1.72
C GLU A 147 -1.61 -12.22 0.27
N ALA A 148 -0.29 -12.20 0.08
CA ALA A 148 0.38 -11.84 -1.17
C ALA A 148 -0.12 -12.61 -2.41
N ARG A 149 -0.51 -13.88 -2.24
CA ARG A 149 -1.02 -14.71 -3.35
C ARG A 149 -2.41 -14.33 -3.81
N VAL A 150 -3.19 -13.74 -2.93
CA VAL A 150 -4.61 -13.40 -3.12
C VAL A 150 -4.79 -11.92 -3.42
N GLY A 151 -4.03 -11.05 -2.73
CA GLY A 151 -4.23 -9.61 -2.78
C GLY A 151 -5.41 -9.17 -1.91
N LEU A 152 -5.77 -7.89 -2.00
CA LEU A 152 -6.92 -7.33 -1.29
C LEU A 152 -8.22 -8.02 -1.73
N THR A 153 -9.11 -8.18 -0.76
CA THR A 153 -10.41 -8.85 -0.90
C THR A 153 -11.53 -7.96 -0.40
N PRO A 154 -12.80 -8.25 -0.75
CA PRO A 154 -13.95 -7.53 -0.19
C PRO A 154 -14.01 -7.53 1.35
N ALA A 155 -13.46 -8.56 2.01
CA ALA A 155 -13.39 -8.62 3.47
C ALA A 155 -12.43 -7.56 4.03
N ASP A 156 -11.29 -7.32 3.37
CA ASP A 156 -10.32 -6.30 3.78
C ASP A 156 -10.93 -4.90 3.72
N PHE A 157 -11.70 -4.60 2.66
CA PHE A 157 -12.44 -3.33 2.58
C PHE A 157 -13.47 -3.17 3.70
N THR A 158 -14.09 -4.27 4.16
CA THR A 158 -15.00 -4.24 5.31
C THR A 158 -14.26 -3.87 6.59
N VAL A 159 -13.05 -4.41 6.78
CA VAL A 159 -12.15 -4.05 7.90
C VAL A 159 -11.78 -2.57 7.84
N PHE A 160 -11.40 -2.07 6.64
CA PHE A 160 -11.05 -0.66 6.46
C PHE A 160 -12.22 0.27 6.80
N GLN A 161 -13.42 -0.04 6.30
CA GLN A 161 -14.63 0.74 6.58
C GLN A 161 -14.96 0.74 8.08
N GLY A 162 -14.92 -0.42 8.74
CA GLY A 162 -15.18 -0.52 10.17
C GLY A 162 -14.17 0.28 10.99
N TRP A 163 -12.88 0.20 10.63
CA TRP A 163 -11.83 0.94 11.34
C TRP A 163 -11.97 2.46 11.15
N LEU A 164 -12.28 2.92 9.93
CA LEU A 164 -12.48 4.34 9.62
C LEU A 164 -13.76 4.92 10.26
N GLY A 165 -14.80 4.11 10.45
CA GLY A 165 -16.06 4.52 11.05
C GLY A 165 -16.07 4.57 12.58
N GLY A 166 -15.19 3.83 13.25
CA GLY A 166 -15.11 3.78 14.72
C GLY A 166 -14.31 4.92 15.35
N ALA A 167 -14.41 6.14 14.83
CA ALA A 167 -13.76 7.33 15.40
C ALA A 167 -14.50 7.86 16.63
#